data_AF-A0A6C0PBM8-F1
#
_entry.id   AF-A0A6C0PBM8-F1
#
_cell.length_a   1.000
_cell.length_b   1.000
_cell.length_c   1.000
_cell.angle_alpha   90.00
_cell.angle_beta   90.00
_cell.angle_gamma   90.00
#
_symmetry.space_group_name_H-M   'P 1'
#
loop_
_entity.id
_entity.type
_entity.pdbx_description
1 polymer ?
#
loop_
_entity_poly.entity_id
_entity_poly.type
_entity_poly.pdbx_seq_one_letter_code
_entity_poly.pdbx_strand_id
1 'polypeptide(L)'
;MEIEGVRKAAPDGTNLALAEWFVREVNQSAANIENKVAKSIKTIERLISGGWALEDIQEEIMKFAKEYPSMVTRIYHLEEIFVNKQPPDNIMQPDVFYYHNILREVPPPVRMRMDPETGQMIRHSEPFFLEMKRRFTMKELMDYWYTSCQITPHDHMKRQDEGKFKHFLGIYGLDEILFAIDVSKSSRAEMNLSPLRNAFDLERYMDKALEFIREKENTHKQVGINRVIRRKDQA
;
A
#
# COMPACT_ATOMS: atom_id res chain seq x y z
N MET A 1 25.38 -28.77 3.14
CA MET A 1 25.52 -27.95 4.37
C MET A 1 24.36 -26.97 4.35
N GLU A 2 23.23 -27.39 4.94
CA GLU A 2 22.04 -26.56 5.05
C GLU A 2 22.37 -25.39 5.98
N ILE A 3 22.03 -24.16 5.59
CA ILE A 3 22.14 -23.00 6.48
C ILE A 3 21.01 -23.11 7.49
N GLU A 4 21.25 -23.81 8.60
CA GLU A 4 20.29 -23.99 9.71
C GLU A 4 19.81 -22.66 10.34
N GLY A 5 20.47 -21.53 10.05
CA GLY A 5 20.19 -20.21 10.63
C GLY A 5 19.06 -19.39 10.00
N VAL A 6 18.57 -19.71 8.79
CA VAL A 6 17.56 -18.85 8.10
C VAL A 6 16.12 -19.10 8.63
N ARG A 7 15.96 -19.90 9.69
CA ARG A 7 14.64 -20.46 10.08
C ARG A 7 13.71 -19.53 10.84
N LYS A 8 14.11 -18.32 11.22
CA LYS A 8 13.25 -17.40 11.99
C LYS A 8 13.12 -16.05 11.31
N ALA A 9 11.87 -15.58 11.24
CA ALA A 9 11.49 -14.23 10.85
C ALA A 9 12.16 -13.17 11.73
N ALA A 10 12.23 -11.92 11.24
CA ALA A 10 12.67 -10.81 12.07
C ALA A 10 11.75 -10.71 13.32
N PRO A 11 12.31 -10.52 14.52
CA PRO A 11 11.57 -10.64 15.78
C PRO A 11 10.54 -9.52 16.01
N ASP A 12 10.72 -8.37 15.37
CA ASP A 12 9.81 -7.22 15.43
C ASP A 12 9.66 -6.56 14.06
N GLY A 13 8.44 -6.07 13.77
CA GLY A 13 8.05 -5.45 12.50
C GLY A 13 8.59 -4.04 12.31
N THR A 14 9.86 -3.81 12.65
CA THR A 14 10.54 -2.52 12.52
C THR A 14 11.66 -2.56 11.48
N ASN A 15 11.97 -1.42 10.86
CA ASN A 15 13.07 -1.31 9.90
C ASN A 15 14.41 -1.69 10.52
N LEU A 16 14.63 -1.30 11.78
CA LEU A 16 15.86 -1.61 12.52
C LEU A 16 16.01 -3.10 12.71
N ALA A 17 14.96 -3.77 13.17
CA ALA A 17 15.00 -5.20 13.41
C ALA A 17 15.20 -6.03 12.16
N LEU A 18 14.52 -5.66 11.07
CA LEU A 18 14.71 -6.33 9.79
C LEU A 18 16.16 -6.15 9.30
N ALA A 19 16.74 -4.96 9.46
CA ALA A 19 18.13 -4.68 9.11
C ALA A 19 19.11 -5.48 9.97
N GLU A 20 18.91 -5.53 11.29
CA GLU A 20 19.76 -6.28 12.22
C GLU A 20 19.68 -7.78 11.95
N TRP A 21 18.48 -8.31 11.76
CA TRP A 21 18.25 -9.70 11.37
C TRP A 21 18.95 -10.05 10.06
N PHE A 22 18.80 -9.22 9.02
CA PHE A 22 19.48 -9.46 7.75
C PHE A 22 20.99 -9.49 7.90
N VAL A 23 21.58 -8.51 8.61
CA VAL A 23 23.05 -8.40 8.72
C VAL A 23 23.64 -9.51 9.59
N ARG A 24 23.00 -9.83 10.72
CA ARG A 24 23.53 -10.76 11.73
C ARG A 24 23.20 -12.22 11.41
N GLU A 25 21.96 -12.50 11.03
CA GLU A 25 21.47 -13.88 10.90
C GLU A 25 21.57 -14.40 9.46
N VAL A 26 21.23 -13.55 8.48
CA VAL A 26 21.18 -13.95 7.07
C VAL A 26 22.53 -13.79 6.37
N ASN A 27 23.11 -12.59 6.45
CA ASN A 27 24.40 -12.28 5.83
C ASN A 27 25.58 -12.79 6.68
N GLN A 28 25.36 -13.07 7.97
CA GLN A 28 26.37 -13.58 8.91
C GLN A 28 27.62 -12.71 8.98
N SER A 29 27.43 -11.39 8.92
CA SER A 29 28.53 -10.43 8.95
C SER A 29 29.24 -10.39 10.30
N ALA A 30 30.53 -10.71 10.32
CA ALA A 30 31.37 -10.62 11.51
C ALA A 30 32.07 -9.26 11.71
N ALA A 31 32.04 -8.36 10.71
CA ALA A 31 32.74 -7.07 10.74
C ALA A 31 31.85 -5.93 10.20
N ASN A 32 32.10 -4.71 10.71
CA ASN A 32 31.38 -3.49 10.33
C ASN A 32 29.85 -3.59 10.46
N ILE A 33 29.37 -4.29 11.49
CA ILE A 33 27.94 -4.60 11.68
C ILE A 33 27.11 -3.32 11.73
N GLU A 34 27.48 -2.33 12.56
CA GLU A 34 26.73 -1.07 12.69
C GLU A 34 26.57 -0.32 11.37
N ASN A 35 27.67 -0.18 10.62
CA ASN A 35 27.65 0.46 9.30
C ASN A 35 26.79 -0.32 8.28
N LYS A 36 26.82 -1.65 8.33
CA LYS A 36 25.98 -2.48 7.46
C LYS A 36 24.50 -2.38 7.83
N VAL A 37 24.17 -2.38 9.13
CA VAL A 37 22.81 -2.17 9.62
C VAL A 37 22.29 -0.80 9.18
N ALA A 38 23.06 0.27 9.36
CA ALA A 38 22.67 1.61 8.93
C ALA A 38 22.41 1.70 7.41
N LYS A 39 23.22 1.03 6.59
CA LYS A 39 22.99 0.96 5.13
C LYS A 39 21.75 0.15 4.77
N SER A 40 21.52 -0.98 5.45
CA SER A 40 20.32 -1.81 5.27
C SER A 40 19.05 -1.05 5.67
N ILE A 41 19.06 -0.26 6.76
CA ILE A 41 17.95 0.60 7.15
C ILE A 41 17.59 1.57 6.02
N LYS A 42 18.59 2.29 5.46
CA LYS A 42 18.36 3.21 4.34
C LYS A 42 17.79 2.50 3.11
N THR A 43 18.23 1.25 2.85
CA THR A 43 17.69 0.43 1.77
C THR A 43 16.24 0.06 2.03
N ILE A 44 15.91 -0.40 3.24
CA ILE A 44 14.55 -0.77 3.65
C ILE A 44 13.63 0.45 3.54
N GLU A 45 14.04 1.61 4.05
CA GLU A 45 13.29 2.86 3.91
C GLU A 45 13.04 3.22 2.44
N ARG A 46 14.04 3.04 1.57
CA ARG A 46 13.88 3.24 0.12
C ARG A 46 12.88 2.25 -0.48
N LEU A 47 12.93 0.97 -0.12
CA LEU A 47 11.98 -0.05 -0.59
C LEU A 47 10.55 0.26 -0.12
N ILE A 48 10.38 0.63 1.14
CA ILE A 48 9.08 1.05 1.70
C ILE A 48 8.56 2.29 0.96
N SER A 49 9.41 3.28 0.71
CA SER A 49 9.04 4.45 -0.09
C SER A 49 8.68 4.10 -1.54
N GLY A 50 9.15 2.95 -2.04
CA GLY A 50 8.80 2.36 -3.33
C GLY A 50 7.54 1.48 -3.31
N GLY A 51 6.88 1.32 -2.15
CA GLY A 51 5.63 0.57 -2.00
C GLY A 51 5.79 -0.86 -1.49
N TRP A 52 6.98 -1.29 -1.06
CA TRP A 52 7.15 -2.60 -0.41
C TRP A 52 6.60 -2.58 1.02
N ALA A 53 5.89 -3.64 1.42
CA ALA A 53 5.61 -3.87 2.83
C ALA A 53 6.82 -4.53 3.49
N LEU A 54 7.00 -4.33 4.80
CA LEU A 54 8.16 -4.85 5.52
C LEU A 54 8.19 -6.39 5.49
N GLU A 55 7.02 -7.01 5.59
CA GLU A 55 6.82 -8.45 5.50
C GLU A 55 7.25 -8.98 4.13
N ASP A 56 6.89 -8.30 3.04
CA ASP A 56 7.30 -8.69 1.68
C ASP A 56 8.81 -8.62 1.50
N ILE A 57 9.46 -7.57 2.05
CA ILE A 57 10.92 -7.42 2.00
C ILE A 57 11.57 -8.61 2.71
N GLN A 58 11.06 -8.98 3.88
CA GLN A 58 11.58 -10.10 4.65
C GLN A 58 11.38 -11.43 3.91
N GLU A 59 10.19 -11.69 3.36
CA GLU A 59 9.90 -12.88 2.58
C GLU A 59 10.82 -13.00 1.37
N GLU A 60 11.09 -11.89 0.68
CA GLU A 60 11.97 -11.88 -0.49
C GLU A 60 13.44 -12.13 -0.10
N ILE A 61 13.90 -11.61 1.05
CA ILE A 61 15.22 -11.95 1.61
C ILE A 61 15.30 -13.44 1.94
N MET A 62 14.28 -13.99 2.61
CA MET A 62 14.24 -15.41 2.97
C MET A 62 14.24 -16.31 1.73
N LYS A 63 13.46 -15.95 0.71
CA LYS A 63 13.42 -16.65 -0.57
C LYS A 63 14.79 -16.62 -1.23
N PHE A 64 15.42 -15.46 -1.33
CA PHE A 64 16.76 -15.33 -1.90
C PHE A 64 17.80 -16.16 -1.12
N ALA A 65 17.78 -16.11 0.22
CA ALA A 65 18.68 -16.87 1.07
C ALA A 65 18.52 -18.39 0.88
N LYS A 66 17.29 -18.86 0.65
CA LYS A 66 16.98 -20.26 0.36
C LYS A 66 17.46 -20.69 -1.04
N GLU A 67 17.27 -19.84 -2.04
CA GLU A 67 17.67 -20.12 -3.43
C GLU A 67 19.19 -20.01 -3.64
N TYR A 68 19.85 -19.06 -2.98
CA TYR A 68 21.26 -18.74 -3.16
C TYR A 68 22.04 -18.66 -1.82
N PRO A 69 22.12 -19.76 -1.05
CA PRO A 69 22.68 -19.78 0.30
C PRO A 69 24.15 -19.31 0.39
N SER A 70 24.97 -19.62 -0.61
CA SER A 70 26.38 -19.19 -0.64
C SER A 70 26.57 -17.74 -1.11
N MET A 71 25.57 -17.17 -1.80
CA MET A 71 25.62 -15.80 -2.30
C MET A 71 25.12 -14.82 -1.24
N VAL A 72 24.10 -15.18 -0.48
CA VAL A 72 23.49 -14.28 0.51
C VAL A 72 24.46 -13.84 1.62
N THR A 73 25.42 -14.69 1.97
CA THR A 73 26.50 -14.37 2.94
C THR A 73 27.61 -13.51 2.34
N ARG A 74 27.67 -13.41 1.01
CA ARG A 74 28.68 -12.62 0.27
C ARG A 74 28.16 -11.27 -0.23
N ILE A 75 26.83 -11.10 -0.26
CA ILE A 75 26.20 -9.82 -0.62
C ILE A 75 26.69 -8.73 0.32
N TYR A 76 27.08 -7.59 -0.26
CA TYR A 76 27.58 -6.46 0.50
C TYR A 76 26.45 -5.49 0.86
N HIS A 77 25.45 -5.39 -0.01
CA HIS A 77 24.33 -4.46 0.13
C HIS A 77 23.00 -5.16 -0.10
N LEU A 78 22.03 -4.92 0.80
CA LEU A 78 20.67 -5.45 0.70
C LEU A 78 20.03 -5.14 -0.67
N GLU A 79 20.38 -3.99 -1.25
CA GLU A 79 19.91 -3.54 -2.57
C GLU A 79 20.14 -4.58 -3.69
N GLU A 80 21.21 -5.37 -3.59
CA GLU A 80 21.57 -6.41 -4.57
C GLU A 80 20.47 -7.48 -4.72
N ILE A 81 19.70 -7.75 -3.66
CA ILE A 81 18.59 -8.71 -3.68
C ILE A 81 17.39 -8.17 -4.48
N PHE A 82 17.28 -6.84 -4.63
CA PHE A 82 16.08 -6.15 -5.13
C PHE A 82 16.27 -5.42 -6.46
N VAL A 83 17.46 -5.49 -7.10
CA VAL A 83 17.86 -4.65 -8.26
C VAL A 83 16.84 -4.60 -9.41
N ASN A 84 15.97 -5.60 -9.56
CA ASN A 84 14.91 -5.61 -10.58
C ASN A 84 13.55 -6.10 -10.04
N LYS A 85 13.32 -6.01 -8.74
CA LYS A 85 12.08 -6.50 -8.12
C LYS A 85 11.10 -5.35 -7.91
N GLN A 86 9.84 -5.62 -8.20
CA GLN A 86 8.72 -4.73 -7.90
C GLN A 86 7.98 -5.23 -6.67
N PRO A 87 7.32 -4.34 -5.89
CA PRO A 87 6.45 -4.78 -4.81
C PRO A 87 5.43 -5.80 -5.32
N PRO A 88 5.22 -6.92 -4.60
CA PRO A 88 4.33 -7.98 -5.07
C PRO A 88 2.87 -7.53 -5.07
N ASP A 89 2.10 -8.11 -5.99
CA ASP A 89 0.63 -8.00 -6.04
C ASP A 89 0.06 -6.58 -6.13
N ASN A 90 0.83 -5.63 -6.66
CA ASN A 90 0.33 -4.28 -6.91
C ASN A 90 -0.65 -4.30 -8.10
N ILE A 91 -1.91 -3.95 -7.84
CA ILE A 91 -2.96 -3.83 -8.87
C ILE A 91 -3.08 -2.40 -9.42
N MET A 92 -2.31 -1.45 -8.88
CA MET A 92 -2.17 -0.12 -9.48
C MET A 92 -1.23 -0.17 -10.69
N GLN A 93 -1.61 0.58 -11.72
CA GLN A 93 -0.75 0.79 -12.89
C GLN A 93 0.22 1.94 -12.60
N PRO A 94 1.48 1.83 -13.06
CA PRO A 94 2.43 2.92 -12.96
C PRO A 94 1.94 4.12 -13.79
N ASP A 95 2.24 5.33 -13.31
CA ASP A 95 1.98 6.61 -14.00
C ASP A 95 0.50 6.93 -14.30
N VAL A 96 -0.45 6.18 -13.73
CA VAL A 96 -1.88 6.50 -13.78
C VAL A 96 -2.26 7.43 -12.64
N PHE A 97 -3.00 8.50 -12.97
CA PHE A 97 -3.59 9.38 -11.97
C PHE A 97 -4.97 8.86 -11.57
N TYR A 98 -5.07 8.36 -10.34
CA TYR A 98 -6.31 7.85 -9.78
C TYR A 98 -7.14 8.96 -9.12
N TYR A 99 -8.45 8.87 -9.28
CA TYR A 99 -9.46 9.76 -8.74
C TYR A 99 -10.04 9.31 -7.41
N HIS A 100 -9.98 8.02 -7.11
CA HIS A 100 -10.50 7.49 -5.86
C HIS A 100 -9.61 7.87 -4.67
N ASN A 101 -10.20 8.32 -3.57
CA ASN A 101 -9.44 8.86 -2.43
C ASN A 101 -8.58 7.79 -1.74
N ILE A 102 -9.00 6.51 -1.75
CA ILE A 102 -8.22 5.42 -1.15
C ILE A 102 -6.89 5.15 -1.87
N LEU A 103 -6.75 5.59 -3.12
CA LEU A 103 -5.55 5.41 -3.95
C LEU A 103 -4.60 6.61 -3.87
N ARG A 104 -4.92 7.58 -3.01
CA ARG A 104 -4.18 8.84 -2.88
C ARG A 104 -3.57 8.98 -1.50
N GLU A 105 -2.47 9.69 -1.46
CA GLU A 105 -1.87 10.24 -0.25
C GLU A 105 -2.04 11.75 -0.26
N VAL A 106 -2.62 12.27 0.83
CA VAL A 106 -2.86 13.70 1.08
C VAL A 106 -2.40 14.01 2.49
N PRO A 107 -2.07 15.29 2.82
CA PRO A 107 -1.65 15.64 4.17
C PRO A 107 -2.75 15.29 5.18
N PRO A 108 -2.36 14.97 6.43
CA PRO A 108 -3.34 14.80 7.49
C PRO A 108 -4.16 16.08 7.69
N PRO A 109 -5.40 15.98 8.18
CA PRO A 109 -6.19 17.14 8.53
C PRO A 109 -5.42 18.03 9.51
N VAL A 110 -5.60 19.35 9.39
CA VAL A 110 -5.01 20.32 10.31
C VAL A 110 -5.42 19.98 11.75
N ARG A 111 -4.43 19.89 12.65
CA ARG A 111 -4.67 19.62 14.07
C ARG A 111 -4.23 20.81 14.90
N MET A 112 -5.06 21.19 15.86
CA MET A 112 -4.65 22.10 16.93
C MET A 112 -4.07 21.26 18.07
N ARG A 113 -2.86 21.58 18.53
CA ARG A 113 -2.27 20.95 19.72
C ARG A 113 -1.91 22.04 20.71
N MET A 114 -2.15 21.77 21.99
CA MET A 114 -1.67 22.63 23.05
C MET A 114 -0.17 22.40 23.21
N ASP A 115 0.61 23.47 23.14
CA ASP A 115 2.02 23.45 23.47
C ASP A 115 2.18 23.15 24.97
N PRO A 116 2.90 22.07 25.34
CA PRO A 116 3.11 21.73 26.74
C PRO A 116 3.89 22.80 27.52
N GLU A 117 4.73 23.59 26.85
CA GLU A 117 5.62 24.57 27.48
C GLU A 117 4.95 25.94 27.62
N THR A 118 4.20 26.37 26.60
CA THR A 118 3.60 27.71 26.57
C THR A 118 2.11 27.73 26.88
N GLY A 119 1.44 26.57 26.90
CA GLY A 119 -0.02 26.45 27.08
C GLY A 119 -0.85 27.00 25.91
N GLN A 120 -0.20 27.43 24.82
CA GLN A 120 -0.88 28.01 23.66
C GLN A 120 -1.34 26.93 22.69
N MET A 121 -2.46 27.19 22.01
CA MET A 121 -2.94 26.31 20.94
C MET A 121 -2.15 26.56 19.66
N ILE A 122 -1.26 25.64 19.30
CA ILE A 122 -0.48 25.68 18.06
C ILE A 122 -1.23 24.94 16.96
N ARG A 123 -1.35 25.61 15.81
CA ARG A 123 -1.86 25.00 14.58
C ARG A 123 -0.75 24.19 13.91
N HIS A 124 -0.92 22.88 13.84
CA HIS A 124 -0.08 22.00 13.03
C HIS A 124 -0.77 21.74 11.69
N SER A 125 -0.21 22.32 10.64
CA SER A 125 -0.63 22.08 9.25
C SER A 125 0.58 21.77 8.38
N GLU A 126 0.48 20.68 7.61
CA GLU A 126 1.44 20.35 6.56
C GLU A 126 1.07 21.03 5.24
N PRO A 127 2.03 21.36 4.36
CA PRO A 127 1.76 21.80 3.00
C PRO A 127 0.88 20.80 2.23
N PHE A 128 0.04 21.31 1.33
CA PHE A 128 -0.90 20.47 0.59
C PHE A 128 -0.22 19.65 -0.50
N PHE A 129 -0.08 18.34 -0.29
CA PHE A 129 0.35 17.41 -1.34
C PHE A 129 -0.78 16.49 -1.80
N LEU A 130 -0.62 15.95 -3.01
CA LEU A 130 -1.49 14.93 -3.57
C LEU A 130 -0.62 13.98 -4.39
N GLU A 131 -0.31 12.82 -3.81
CA GLU A 131 0.47 11.77 -4.45
C GLU A 131 -0.38 10.52 -4.64
N MET A 132 -0.04 9.68 -5.62
CA MET A 132 -0.68 8.36 -5.73
C MET A 132 -0.01 7.41 -4.73
N LYS A 133 -0.81 6.54 -4.13
CA LYS A 133 -0.26 5.41 -3.38
C LYS A 133 0.69 4.61 -4.28
N ARG A 134 1.76 4.11 -3.67
CA ARG A 134 2.77 3.31 -4.38
C ARG A 134 2.31 1.88 -4.64
N ARG A 135 1.46 1.35 -3.75
CA ARG A 135 0.90 0.01 -3.83
C ARG A 135 -0.55 0.04 -3.36
N PHE A 136 -1.37 -0.70 -4.09
CA PHE A 136 -2.68 -1.13 -3.65
C PHE A 136 -2.86 -2.56 -4.15
N THR A 137 -3.25 -3.47 -3.26
CA THR A 137 -3.30 -4.90 -3.53
C THR A 137 -4.73 -5.39 -3.73
N MET A 138 -4.88 -6.60 -4.29
CA MET A 138 -6.20 -7.28 -4.32
C MET A 138 -6.78 -7.45 -2.90
N LYS A 139 -5.93 -7.74 -1.91
CA LYS A 139 -6.36 -7.84 -0.50
C LYS A 139 -6.95 -6.52 -0.01
N GLU A 140 -6.29 -5.39 -0.27
CA GLU A 140 -6.81 -4.08 0.11
C GLU A 140 -8.11 -3.71 -0.62
N LEU A 141 -8.26 -4.10 -1.90
CA LEU A 141 -9.52 -3.95 -2.62
C LEU A 141 -10.66 -4.76 -1.96
N MET A 142 -10.39 -6.02 -1.62
CA MET A 142 -11.36 -6.87 -0.93
C MET A 142 -11.70 -6.36 0.48
N ASP A 143 -10.70 -5.93 1.24
CA ASP A 143 -10.89 -5.34 2.57
C ASP A 143 -11.72 -4.06 2.48
N TYR A 144 -11.50 -3.24 1.44
CA TYR A 144 -12.33 -2.06 1.16
C TYR A 144 -13.78 -2.44 0.88
N TRP A 145 -14.01 -3.44 0.04
CA TRP A 145 -15.34 -3.97 -0.27
C TRP A 145 -16.06 -4.45 0.99
N TYR A 146 -15.41 -5.31 1.79
CA TYR A 146 -16.03 -5.89 2.98
C TYR A 146 -16.32 -4.85 4.06
N THR A 147 -15.42 -3.89 4.24
CA THR A 147 -15.63 -2.79 5.19
C THR A 147 -16.76 -1.88 4.73
N SER A 148 -16.78 -1.52 3.44
CA SER A 148 -17.81 -0.63 2.87
C SER A 148 -19.20 -1.25 2.92
N CYS A 149 -19.29 -2.56 2.74
CA CYS A 149 -20.54 -3.33 2.73
C CYS A 149 -20.87 -4.00 4.07
N GLN A 150 -20.07 -3.78 5.12
CA GLN A 150 -20.28 -4.38 6.45
C GLN A 150 -20.44 -5.91 6.38
N ILE A 151 -19.53 -6.56 5.68
CA ILE A 151 -19.49 -8.01 5.48
C ILE A 151 -18.38 -8.58 6.36
N THR A 152 -18.68 -9.67 7.07
CA THR A 152 -17.66 -10.51 7.72
C THR A 152 -17.43 -11.73 6.84
N PRO A 153 -16.37 -11.74 6.00
CA PRO A 153 -16.20 -12.78 5.00
C PRO A 153 -15.62 -14.07 5.59
N HIS A 154 -16.14 -15.21 5.13
CA HIS A 154 -15.51 -16.52 5.33
C HIS A 154 -14.63 -16.90 4.13
N ASP A 155 -13.78 -17.92 4.27
CA ASP A 155 -12.76 -18.23 3.25
C ASP A 155 -13.32 -18.55 1.86
N HIS A 156 -14.43 -19.29 1.79
CA HIS A 156 -15.08 -19.56 0.51
C HIS A 156 -15.58 -18.28 -0.19
N MET A 157 -16.15 -17.33 0.56
CA MET A 157 -16.59 -16.02 0.03
C MET A 157 -15.39 -15.21 -0.46
N LYS A 158 -14.29 -15.19 0.30
CA LYS A 158 -13.04 -14.52 -0.12
C LYS A 158 -12.57 -15.01 -1.49
N ARG A 159 -12.50 -16.32 -1.70
CA ARG A 159 -12.07 -16.89 -2.99
C ARG A 159 -13.02 -16.56 -4.14
N GLN A 160 -14.32 -16.56 -3.87
CA GLN A 160 -15.33 -16.23 -4.86
C GLN A 160 -15.26 -14.75 -5.28
N ASP A 161 -15.21 -13.84 -4.29
CA ASP A 161 -15.13 -12.41 -4.53
C ASP A 161 -13.80 -12.02 -5.18
N GLU A 162 -12.69 -12.64 -4.77
CA GLU A 162 -11.38 -12.47 -5.42
C GLU A 162 -11.46 -12.81 -6.92
N GLY A 163 -12.12 -13.93 -7.26
CA GLY A 163 -12.36 -14.31 -8.65
C GLY A 163 -13.16 -13.28 -9.42
N LYS A 164 -14.21 -12.71 -8.80
CA LYS A 164 -15.03 -11.67 -9.44
C LYS A 164 -14.29 -10.34 -9.58
N PHE A 165 -13.51 -9.92 -8.59
CA PHE A 165 -12.68 -8.71 -8.69
C PHE A 165 -11.56 -8.85 -9.73
N LYS A 166 -10.94 -10.03 -9.86
CA LYS A 166 -10.01 -10.31 -10.96
C LYS A 166 -10.68 -10.16 -12.32
N HIS A 167 -11.90 -10.67 -12.46
CA HIS A 167 -12.68 -10.48 -13.67
C HIS A 167 -13.01 -9.00 -13.93
N PHE A 168 -13.43 -8.26 -12.90
CA PHE A 168 -13.70 -6.82 -13.04
C PHE A 168 -12.45 -6.02 -13.43
N LEU A 169 -11.29 -6.28 -12.83
CA LEU A 169 -10.03 -5.62 -13.20
C LEU A 169 -9.59 -5.93 -14.65
N GLY A 170 -10.11 -7.01 -15.25
CA GLY A 170 -9.89 -7.33 -16.66
C GLY A 170 -10.76 -6.52 -17.63
N ILE A 171 -11.79 -5.83 -17.13
CA ILE A 171 -12.78 -5.10 -17.94
C ILE A 171 -12.78 -3.61 -17.60
N TYR A 172 -12.70 -3.29 -16.31
CA TYR A 172 -12.86 -1.98 -15.71
C TYR A 172 -11.57 -1.50 -15.05
N GLY A 173 -11.40 -0.18 -15.00
CA GLY A 173 -10.32 0.47 -14.25
C GLY A 173 -10.52 0.32 -12.74
N LEU A 174 -9.42 0.34 -11.98
CA LEU A 174 -9.46 0.23 -10.52
C LEU A 174 -10.31 1.36 -9.87
N ASP A 175 -10.24 2.58 -10.40
CA ASP A 175 -11.10 3.67 -9.95
C ASP A 175 -12.58 3.34 -10.14
N GLU A 176 -12.96 2.82 -11.31
CA GLU A 176 -14.35 2.49 -11.64
C GLU A 176 -14.92 1.48 -10.64
N ILE A 177 -14.14 0.45 -10.33
CA ILE A 177 -14.52 -0.56 -9.34
C ILE A 177 -14.69 0.07 -7.96
N LEU A 178 -13.75 0.89 -7.51
CA LEU A 178 -13.81 1.52 -6.19
C LEU A 178 -14.98 2.52 -6.08
N PHE A 179 -15.21 3.33 -7.12
CA PHE A 179 -16.36 4.23 -7.16
C PHE A 179 -17.68 3.45 -7.25
N ALA A 180 -17.74 2.31 -7.94
CA ALA A 180 -18.94 1.47 -7.93
C ALA A 180 -19.24 0.95 -6.51
N ILE A 181 -18.22 0.63 -5.70
CA ILE A 181 -18.41 0.26 -4.29
C ILE A 181 -19.04 1.43 -3.53
N ASP A 182 -18.48 2.63 -3.66
CA ASP A 182 -18.99 3.83 -2.98
C ASP A 182 -20.42 4.17 -3.40
N VAL A 183 -20.69 4.16 -4.71
CA VAL A 183 -22.00 4.45 -5.29
C VAL A 183 -23.03 3.39 -4.87
N SER A 184 -22.64 2.12 -4.83
CA SER A 184 -23.55 1.06 -4.38
C SER A 184 -23.96 1.26 -2.92
N LYS A 185 -23.02 1.71 -2.08
CA LYS A 185 -23.26 2.00 -0.66
C LYS A 185 -24.18 3.21 -0.51
N SER A 186 -23.86 4.34 -1.16
CA SER A 186 -24.67 5.57 -1.05
C SER A 186 -26.07 5.38 -1.63
N SER A 187 -26.18 4.86 -2.86
CA SER A 187 -27.46 4.68 -3.54
C SER A 187 -28.39 3.73 -2.79
N ARG A 188 -27.86 2.67 -2.16
CA ARG A 188 -28.68 1.75 -1.36
C ARG A 188 -29.10 2.36 -0.04
N ALA A 189 -28.22 3.12 0.61
CA ALA A 189 -28.56 3.86 1.82
C ALA A 189 -29.69 4.88 1.57
N GLU A 190 -29.63 5.63 0.46
CA GLU A 190 -30.68 6.57 0.05
C GLU A 190 -32.04 5.89 -0.17
N MET A 191 -32.03 4.65 -0.69
CA MET A 191 -33.22 3.84 -0.91
C MET A 191 -33.65 3.03 0.33
N ASN A 192 -33.00 3.20 1.48
CA ASN A 192 -33.21 2.39 2.69
C ASN A 192 -33.06 0.87 2.45
N LEU A 193 -32.15 0.48 1.56
CA LEU A 193 -31.82 -0.91 1.26
C LEU A 193 -30.60 -1.35 2.08
N SER A 194 -30.55 -2.64 2.42
CA SER A 194 -29.36 -3.25 3.05
C SER A 194 -28.14 -3.13 2.14
N PRO A 195 -26.89 -3.03 2.65
CA PRO A 195 -25.69 -3.05 1.82
C PRO A 195 -25.62 -4.29 0.92
N LEU A 196 -24.88 -4.18 -0.19
CA LEU A 196 -24.66 -5.34 -1.05
C LEU A 196 -23.97 -6.46 -0.26
N ARG A 197 -24.35 -7.70 -0.54
CA ARG A 197 -23.75 -8.90 0.06
C ARG A 197 -22.94 -9.73 -0.92
N ASN A 198 -23.03 -9.40 -2.21
CA ASN A 198 -22.45 -10.15 -3.29
C ASN A 198 -21.74 -9.19 -4.27
N ALA A 199 -20.46 -9.42 -4.53
CA ALA A 199 -19.66 -8.60 -5.44
C ALA A 199 -20.19 -8.62 -6.89
N PHE A 200 -20.97 -9.64 -7.27
CA PHE A 200 -21.53 -9.74 -8.63
C PHE A 200 -22.56 -8.66 -8.92
N ASP A 201 -23.28 -8.19 -7.91
CA ASP A 201 -24.27 -7.12 -8.07
C ASP A 201 -23.65 -5.74 -8.24
N LEU A 202 -22.34 -5.61 -8.01
CA LEU A 202 -21.59 -4.36 -8.15
C LEU A 202 -21.64 -3.82 -9.59
N GLU A 203 -21.74 -4.72 -10.57
CA GLU A 203 -21.78 -4.40 -12.00
C GLU A 203 -22.93 -3.44 -12.36
N ARG A 204 -24.04 -3.50 -11.61
CA ARG A 204 -25.21 -2.62 -11.80
C ARG A 204 -24.94 -1.15 -11.44
N TYR A 205 -23.82 -0.87 -10.79
CA TYR A 205 -23.45 0.46 -10.32
C TYR A 205 -22.30 1.07 -11.14
N MET A 206 -21.76 0.37 -12.14
CA MET A 206 -20.63 0.83 -12.95
C MET A 206 -20.96 2.09 -13.76
N ASP A 207 -22.12 2.14 -14.41
CA ASP A 207 -22.52 3.32 -15.20
C ASP A 207 -22.59 4.59 -14.34
N LYS A 208 -23.20 4.48 -13.16
CA LYS A 208 -23.24 5.59 -12.19
C LYS A 208 -21.85 5.93 -11.65
N ALA A 209 -20.99 4.93 -11.43
CA ALA A 209 -19.61 5.17 -11.01
C ALA A 209 -18.84 6.00 -12.05
N LEU A 210 -19.03 5.71 -13.34
CA LEU A 210 -18.42 6.47 -14.43
C LEU A 210 -18.90 7.93 -14.47
N GLU A 211 -20.19 8.17 -14.21
CA GLU A 211 -20.73 9.53 -14.09
C GLU A 211 -20.07 10.29 -12.93
N PHE A 212 -20.00 9.67 -11.74
CA PHE A 212 -19.32 10.24 -10.58
C PHE A 212 -17.83 10.53 -10.83
N ILE A 213 -17.13 9.63 -11.52
CA ILE A 213 -15.74 9.84 -11.91
C ILE A 213 -15.63 11.09 -12.79
N ARG A 214 -16.44 11.20 -13.86
CA ARG A 214 -16.41 12.35 -14.77
C ARG A 214 -16.68 13.68 -14.05
N GLU A 215 -17.65 13.71 -13.15
CA GLU A 215 -17.95 14.89 -12.34
C GLU A 215 -16.76 15.27 -11.45
N LYS A 216 -16.15 14.28 -10.80
CA LYS A 216 -14.97 14.49 -9.96
C LYS A 216 -13.77 14.94 -10.78
N GLU A 217 -13.55 14.38 -11.96
CA GLU A 217 -12.52 14.83 -12.89
C GLU A 217 -12.69 16.29 -13.28
N ASN A 218 -13.91 16.69 -13.65
CA ASN A 218 -14.22 18.06 -14.06
C ASN A 218 -13.96 19.04 -12.92
N THR A 219 -14.40 18.68 -11.71
CA THR A 219 -14.13 19.47 -10.49
C THR A 219 -12.63 19.59 -10.24
N HIS A 220 -11.88 18.48 -10.32
CA HIS A 220 -10.44 18.47 -10.11
C HIS A 220 -9.68 19.28 -11.17
N LYS A 221 -10.13 19.25 -12.43
CA LYS A 221 -9.58 20.04 -13.54
C LYS A 221 -9.81 21.54 -13.29
N GLN A 222 -10.99 21.93 -12.84
CA GLN A 222 -11.31 23.34 -12.51
C GLN A 222 -10.45 23.86 -11.34
N VAL A 223 -10.23 23.02 -10.32
CA VAL A 223 -9.43 23.38 -9.13
C VAL A 223 -7.91 23.27 -9.38
N GLY A 224 -7.49 22.62 -10.47
CA GLY A 224 -6.07 22.42 -10.81
C GLY A 224 -5.38 21.30 -10.02
N ILE A 225 -6.16 20.38 -9.44
CA ILE A 225 -5.70 19.22 -8.65
C ILE A 225 -5.91 17.89 -9.40
N ASN A 226 -5.90 17.93 -10.73
CA ASN A 226 -5.93 16.78 -11.64
C ASN A 226 -4.53 16.28 -12.01
N ARG A 227 -3.56 16.49 -11.14
CA ARG A 227 -2.15 16.11 -11.31
C ARG A 227 -1.51 15.79 -9.96
N VAL A 228 -0.42 15.04 -9.99
CA VAL A 228 0.40 14.77 -8.80
C VAL A 228 1.04 16.08 -8.33
N ILE A 229 0.94 16.36 -7.04
CA ILE A 229 1.57 17.48 -6.34
C ILE A 229 2.48 16.88 -5.28
N ARG A 230 3.79 16.92 -5.50
CA ARG A 230 4.75 16.22 -4.65
C ARG A 230 5.05 16.97 -3.37
N ARG A 231 5.30 16.25 -2.28
CA ARG A 231 5.74 16.83 -0.99
C ARG A 231 7.00 17.70 -1.12
N LYS A 232 7.93 17.30 -1.99
CA LYS A 232 9.22 17.99 -2.18
C LYS A 232 9.10 19.32 -2.96
N ASP A 233 8.03 19.50 -3.71
CA ASP A 233 7.84 20.70 -4.54
C ASP A 233 7.23 21.87 -3.74
N GLN A 234 7.02 21.68 -2.43
CA GLN A 234 6.40 22.64 -1.51
C GLN A 234 7.27 23.01 -0.31
N ALA A 235 8.54 22.61 -0.34
CA ALA A 235 9.56 22.96 0.67
C ALA A 235 10.36 24.19 0.24
#